data_AF-A0A7Y2Z4J3-F1
#
_entry.id   AF-A0A7Y2Z4J3-F1
#
_cell.length_a   1.000
_cell.length_b   1.000
_cell.length_c   1.000
_cell.angle_alpha   90.00
_cell.angle_beta   90.00
_cell.angle_gamma   90.00
#
_symmetry.space_group_name_H-M   'P 1'
#
loop_
_entity.id
_entity.type
_entity.pdbx_description
1 polymer ?
#
loop_
_entity_poly.entity_id
_entity_poly.type
_entity_poly.pdbx_seq_one_letter_code
_entity_poly.pdbx_strand_id
1 'polypeptide(L)'
;MKKLLLVLFIISQPISAQNDEAYVDQLVNEFTAKLEERGIPNWYSNKRFCTGSIEMFQMENGKMCTSKGTYFEVYVLWEEEGTTMIKKIDNCGLFYSIPLKNNELMEFVDTNYPDMQLNHVKPYKADNITGNPVSRTTVQPCKRSYVFKKNGGEMKQNYSLYDLTTSEEHPNTNYEHNNDRKIVALDAKLDDVIDALAAKFKRQKN
;
A
#
# COMPACT_ATOMS: atom_id res chain seq x y z
N MET A 1 10.74 -58.84 -18.92
CA MET A 1 11.82 -57.86 -18.73
C MET A 1 11.21 -56.54 -18.31
N LYS A 2 11.73 -55.98 -17.19
CA LYS A 2 11.34 -54.75 -16.51
C LYS A 2 11.33 -53.54 -17.47
N LYS A 3 10.32 -52.67 -17.36
CA LYS A 3 10.52 -51.21 -17.26
C LYS A 3 9.41 -50.61 -16.40
N LEU A 4 9.72 -50.46 -15.12
CA LEU A 4 8.95 -49.70 -14.13
C LEU A 4 9.16 -48.20 -14.48
N LEU A 5 8.13 -47.51 -14.97
CA LEU A 5 8.19 -46.06 -15.13
C LEU A 5 8.03 -45.43 -13.74
N LEU A 6 9.13 -44.89 -13.23
CA LEU A 6 9.15 -44.16 -11.97
C LEU A 6 8.56 -42.76 -12.23
N VAL A 7 7.33 -42.52 -11.77
CA VAL A 7 6.73 -41.19 -11.72
C VAL A 7 7.41 -40.44 -10.57
N LEU A 8 8.29 -39.48 -10.88
CA LEU A 8 8.83 -38.56 -9.89
C LEU A 8 7.70 -37.65 -9.40
N PHE A 9 7.24 -37.90 -8.17
CA PHE A 9 6.52 -36.92 -7.37
C PHE A 9 7.45 -35.73 -7.12
N ILE A 10 7.22 -34.60 -7.78
CA ILE A 10 7.79 -33.33 -7.37
C ILE A 10 7.08 -32.97 -6.07
N ILE A 11 7.75 -33.24 -4.95
CA ILE A 11 7.34 -32.78 -3.63
C ILE A 11 7.41 -31.25 -3.68
N SER A 12 6.26 -30.57 -3.75
CA SER A 12 6.18 -29.14 -3.51
C SER A 12 6.71 -28.87 -2.11
N GLN A 13 7.89 -28.27 -2.02
CA GLN A 13 8.40 -27.81 -0.74
C GLN A 13 7.40 -26.79 -0.17
N PRO A 14 7.14 -26.79 1.15
CA PRO A 14 6.34 -25.74 1.75
C PRO A 14 7.03 -24.43 1.42
N ILE A 15 6.34 -23.59 0.64
CA ILE A 15 6.76 -22.22 0.36
C ILE A 15 6.99 -21.60 1.73
N SER A 16 8.25 -21.42 2.12
CA SER A 16 8.56 -20.59 3.29
C SER A 16 7.94 -19.24 2.96
N ALA A 17 6.88 -18.86 3.69
CA ALA A 17 6.23 -17.58 3.49
C ALA A 17 7.31 -16.51 3.66
N GLN A 18 7.75 -15.91 2.55
CA GLN A 18 8.92 -15.04 2.59
C GLN A 18 8.60 -13.70 3.25
N ASN A 19 7.34 -13.46 3.65
CA ASN A 19 6.84 -12.26 4.33
C ASN A 19 7.46 -10.98 3.76
N ASP A 20 7.65 -10.94 2.44
CA ASP A 20 8.28 -9.87 1.68
C ASP A 20 7.22 -9.16 0.82
N GLU A 21 7.65 -8.21 0.01
CA GLU A 21 6.75 -7.44 -0.85
C GLU A 21 5.98 -8.35 -1.83
N ALA A 22 6.64 -9.34 -2.42
CA ALA A 22 6.02 -10.24 -3.38
C ALA A 22 4.90 -11.07 -2.75
N TYR A 23 5.08 -11.52 -1.51
CA TYR A 23 4.01 -12.17 -0.75
C TYR A 23 2.82 -11.22 -0.52
N VAL A 24 3.07 -9.98 -0.11
CA VAL A 24 1.99 -8.99 0.11
C VAL A 24 1.26 -8.67 -1.20
N ASP A 25 1.99 -8.43 -2.28
CA ASP A 25 1.42 -8.15 -3.60
C ASP A 25 0.59 -9.35 -4.10
N GLN A 26 1.01 -10.59 -3.84
CA GLN A 26 0.20 -11.78 -4.13
C GLN A 26 -1.12 -11.77 -3.36
N LEU A 27 -1.10 -11.51 -2.04
CA LEU A 27 -2.32 -11.46 -1.22
C LEU A 27 -3.28 -10.37 -1.68
N VAL A 28 -2.74 -9.20 -2.06
CA VAL A 28 -3.53 -8.08 -2.61
C VAL A 28 -4.18 -8.53 -3.93
N ASN A 29 -3.41 -9.09 -4.86
CA ASN A 29 -3.91 -9.54 -6.16
C ASN A 29 -4.98 -10.63 -6.03
N GLU A 30 -4.78 -11.62 -5.16
CA GLU A 30 -5.78 -12.66 -4.89
C GLU A 30 -7.07 -12.08 -4.29
N PHE A 31 -6.95 -11.09 -3.41
CA PHE A 31 -8.12 -10.43 -2.84
C PHE A 31 -8.87 -9.58 -3.86
N THR A 32 -8.16 -8.77 -4.66
CA THR A 32 -8.78 -7.90 -5.67
C THR A 32 -9.36 -8.69 -6.83
N ALA A 33 -8.76 -9.83 -7.22
CA ALA A 33 -9.36 -10.74 -8.18
C ALA A 33 -10.73 -11.25 -7.70
N LYS A 34 -10.86 -11.59 -6.41
CA LYS A 34 -12.15 -11.97 -5.80
C LYS A 34 -13.15 -10.81 -5.72
N LEU A 35 -12.71 -9.55 -5.73
CA LEU A 35 -13.62 -8.42 -5.88
C LEU A 35 -14.18 -8.39 -7.31
N GLU A 36 -13.30 -8.51 -8.30
CA GLU A 36 -13.68 -8.49 -9.72
C GLU A 36 -14.60 -9.66 -10.10
N GLU A 37 -14.31 -10.87 -9.62
CA GLU A 37 -15.17 -12.06 -9.81
C GLU A 37 -16.59 -11.88 -9.23
N ARG A 38 -16.72 -11.07 -8.17
CA ARG A 38 -18.01 -10.72 -7.55
C ARG A 38 -18.70 -9.53 -8.22
N GLY A 39 -18.17 -9.02 -9.32
CA GLY A 39 -18.74 -7.87 -10.02
C GLY A 39 -18.43 -6.52 -9.36
N ILE A 40 -17.35 -6.44 -8.59
CA ILE A 40 -16.86 -5.19 -7.96
C ILE A 40 -15.56 -4.77 -8.66
N PRO A 41 -15.64 -4.17 -9.87
CA PRO A 41 -14.47 -3.83 -10.67
C PRO A 41 -13.77 -2.55 -10.23
N ASN A 42 -14.41 -1.76 -9.35
CA ASN A 42 -13.92 -0.47 -8.91
C ASN A 42 -13.40 -0.58 -7.48
N TRP A 43 -12.10 -0.35 -7.31
CA TRP A 43 -11.42 -0.37 -6.03
C TRP A 43 -10.15 0.46 -6.13
N TYR A 44 -9.61 0.85 -4.99
CA TYR A 44 -8.25 1.36 -4.95
C TYR A 44 -7.48 0.76 -3.78
N SER A 45 -6.17 0.76 -3.88
CA SER A 45 -5.28 0.33 -2.82
C SER A 45 -4.24 1.39 -2.53
N ASN A 46 -3.82 1.44 -1.27
CA ASN A 46 -2.73 2.27 -0.79
C ASN A 46 -1.76 1.37 -0.01
N LYS A 47 -0.58 1.15 -0.59
CA LYS A 47 0.56 0.48 0.02
C LYS A 47 1.47 1.50 0.68
N ARG A 48 1.76 1.29 1.97
CA ARG A 48 2.59 2.13 2.84
C ARG A 48 3.76 1.32 3.34
N PHE A 49 4.96 1.91 3.29
CA PHE A 49 6.17 1.26 3.78
C PHE A 49 7.29 2.27 4.01
N CYS A 50 8.22 1.92 4.89
CA CYS A 50 9.47 2.63 5.09
C CYS A 50 10.60 1.62 4.86
N THR A 51 11.42 1.85 3.83
CA THR A 51 12.50 0.93 3.47
C THR A 51 13.39 0.62 4.67
N GLY A 52 13.56 -0.67 4.97
CA GLY A 52 14.36 -1.16 6.09
C GLY A 52 13.60 -1.31 7.42
N SER A 53 12.33 -0.91 7.51
CA SER A 53 11.52 -1.12 8.71
C SER A 53 11.11 -2.58 8.83
N ILE A 54 11.45 -3.26 9.91
CA ILE A 54 11.10 -4.68 10.14
C ILE A 54 10.15 -4.77 11.33
N GLU A 55 9.00 -5.39 11.13
CA GLU A 55 8.01 -5.64 12.18
C GLU A 55 7.92 -7.13 12.52
N MET A 56 7.61 -7.40 13.79
CA MET A 56 7.46 -8.76 14.34
C MET A 56 6.14 -8.89 15.08
N PHE A 57 5.33 -9.87 14.69
CA PHE A 57 4.02 -10.14 15.29
C PHE A 57 3.96 -11.56 15.83
N GLN A 58 3.43 -11.71 17.05
CA GLN A 58 3.03 -13.02 17.54
C GLN A 58 1.63 -13.34 17.02
N MET A 59 1.51 -14.43 16.29
CA MET A 59 0.26 -14.89 15.68
C MET A 59 -0.60 -15.65 16.70
N GLU A 60 -1.91 -15.78 16.47
CA GLU A 60 -2.81 -16.51 17.39
C GLU A 60 -2.39 -17.96 17.65
N ASN A 61 -1.78 -18.61 16.65
CA ASN A 61 -1.25 -19.98 16.77
C ASN A 61 0.11 -20.06 17.49
N GLY A 62 0.59 -18.94 18.07
CA GLY A 62 1.86 -18.84 18.79
C GLY A 62 3.09 -18.71 17.89
N LYS A 63 2.96 -18.81 16.56
CA LYS A 63 4.10 -18.60 15.63
C LYS A 63 4.45 -17.12 15.56
N MET A 64 5.73 -16.83 15.40
CA MET A 64 6.19 -15.48 15.08
C MET A 64 6.12 -15.25 13.57
N CYS A 65 5.56 -14.11 13.18
CA CYS A 65 5.65 -13.60 11.82
C CYS A 65 6.54 -12.35 11.82
N THR A 66 7.57 -12.37 11.00
CA THR A 66 8.50 -11.24 10.82
C THR A 66 8.50 -10.82 9.37
N SER A 67 8.39 -9.52 9.10
CA SER A 67 8.56 -8.99 7.75
C SER A 67 10.01 -9.13 7.28
N LYS A 68 10.23 -9.55 6.03
CA LYS A 68 11.58 -9.71 5.47
C LYS A 68 12.05 -8.41 4.83
N GLY A 69 12.98 -7.72 5.51
CA GLY A 69 13.66 -6.52 5.02
C GLY A 69 12.82 -5.24 5.05
N THR A 70 11.53 -5.29 4.76
CA THR A 70 10.61 -4.16 4.88
C THR A 70 9.19 -4.62 5.22
N TYR A 71 8.56 -3.94 6.18
CA TYR A 71 7.15 -4.06 6.49
C TYR A 71 6.33 -3.21 5.51
N PHE A 72 5.33 -3.85 4.91
CA PHE A 72 4.39 -3.29 3.96
C PHE A 72 2.99 -3.43 4.54
N GLU A 73 2.26 -2.32 4.53
CA GLU A 73 0.84 -2.28 4.89
C GLU A 73 0.05 -1.82 3.67
N VAL A 74 -0.90 -2.62 3.23
CA VAL A 74 -1.76 -2.31 2.10
C VAL A 74 -3.20 -2.19 2.58
N TYR A 75 -3.82 -1.06 2.28
CA TYR A 75 -5.23 -0.82 2.52
C TYR A 75 -5.95 -0.87 1.19
N VAL A 76 -6.87 -1.82 1.03
CA VAL A 76 -7.75 -1.94 -0.15
C VAL A 76 -9.12 -1.40 0.21
N LEU A 77 -9.65 -0.49 -0.62
CA LEU A 77 -10.95 0.13 -0.45
C LEU A 77 -11.82 -0.10 -1.68
N TRP A 78 -13.09 -0.41 -1.45
CA TRP A 78 -14.10 -0.66 -2.47
C TRP A 78 -15.49 -0.30 -1.94
N GLU A 79 -16.47 -0.21 -2.82
CA GLU A 79 -17.88 -0.11 -2.42
C GLU A 79 -18.58 -1.46 -2.63
N GLU A 80 -19.35 -1.91 -1.65
CA GLU A 80 -20.17 -3.11 -1.71
C GLU A 80 -21.50 -2.81 -1.02
N GLU A 81 -22.61 -3.08 -1.72
CA GLU A 81 -23.97 -2.81 -1.22
C GLU A 81 -24.17 -1.36 -0.72
N GLY A 82 -23.57 -0.38 -1.41
CA GLY A 82 -23.67 1.05 -1.09
C GLY A 82 -22.84 1.49 0.13
N THR A 83 -21.99 0.61 0.66
CA THR A 83 -21.10 0.91 1.79
C THR A 83 -19.65 0.81 1.36
N THR A 84 -18.84 1.82 1.72
CA THR A 84 -17.40 1.75 1.55
C THR A 84 -16.81 0.78 2.55
N MET A 85 -16.04 -0.17 2.03
CA MET A 85 -15.35 -1.19 2.79
C MET A 85 -13.84 -0.93 2.76
N ILE A 86 -13.15 -1.26 3.84
CA ILE A 86 -11.68 -1.25 3.90
C ILE A 86 -11.16 -2.62 4.36
N LYS A 87 -10.04 -3.06 3.77
CA LYS A 87 -9.28 -4.22 4.23
C LYS A 87 -7.80 -3.86 4.35
N LYS A 88 -7.20 -4.17 5.51
CA LYS A 88 -5.76 -4.18 5.68
C LYS A 88 -5.18 -5.54 5.26
N ILE A 89 -4.04 -5.51 4.59
CA ILE A 89 -3.21 -6.66 4.24
C ILE A 89 -1.76 -6.26 4.57
N ASP A 90 -1.00 -7.14 5.21
CA ASP A 90 0.42 -6.90 5.46
C ASP A 90 1.25 -8.16 5.26
N ASN A 91 2.56 -8.10 5.55
CA ASN A 91 3.49 -9.22 5.42
C ASN A 91 3.07 -10.49 6.17
N CYS A 92 2.13 -10.39 7.11
CA CYS A 92 1.66 -11.48 7.96
C CYS A 92 0.25 -11.94 7.62
N GLY A 93 -0.35 -11.43 6.54
CA GLY A 93 -1.62 -11.92 6.02
C GLY A 93 -2.72 -10.86 5.98
N LEU A 94 -3.96 -11.35 5.80
CA LEU A 94 -5.13 -10.52 5.62
C LEU A 94 -5.79 -10.17 6.96
N PHE A 95 -6.43 -9.01 7.00
CA PHE A 95 -7.35 -8.63 8.07
C PHE A 95 -8.80 -8.80 7.62
N TYR A 96 -9.72 -8.89 8.56
CA TYR A 96 -11.16 -8.83 8.24
C TYR A 96 -11.51 -7.48 7.62
N SER A 97 -12.47 -7.49 6.69
CA SER A 97 -12.98 -6.26 6.08
C SER A 97 -13.80 -5.48 7.12
N ILE A 98 -13.71 -4.15 7.08
CA ILE A 98 -14.45 -3.28 7.98
C ILE A 98 -15.32 -2.35 7.13
N PRO A 99 -16.65 -2.28 7.36
CA PRO A 99 -17.48 -1.25 6.76
C PRO A 99 -17.16 0.11 7.39
N LEU A 100 -16.99 1.13 6.54
CA LEU A 100 -16.83 2.50 6.98
C LEU A 100 -18.18 3.12 7.35
N LYS A 101 -18.14 4.20 8.14
CA LYS A 101 -19.35 4.91 8.56
C LYS A 101 -19.99 5.74 7.44
N ASN A 102 -19.19 6.15 6.47
CA ASN A 102 -19.59 6.98 5.33
C ASN A 102 -18.77 6.58 4.09
N ASN A 103 -19.15 7.13 2.94
CA ASN A 103 -18.51 6.86 1.65
C ASN A 103 -17.56 7.97 1.20
N GLU A 104 -17.18 8.89 2.11
CA GLU A 104 -16.43 10.10 1.78
C GLU A 104 -15.11 9.81 1.04
N LEU A 105 -14.43 8.70 1.37
CA LEU A 105 -13.20 8.30 0.69
C LEU A 105 -13.44 7.90 -0.78
N MET A 106 -14.47 7.11 -1.04
CA MET A 106 -14.81 6.70 -2.42
C MET A 106 -15.33 7.88 -3.23
N GLU A 107 -16.20 8.71 -2.63
CA GLU A 107 -16.72 9.94 -3.24
C GLU A 107 -15.59 10.94 -3.57
N PHE A 108 -14.62 11.09 -2.67
CA PHE A 108 -13.45 11.93 -2.92
C PHE A 108 -12.61 11.41 -4.08
N VAL A 109 -12.36 10.10 -4.14
CA VAL A 109 -11.64 9.48 -5.25
C VAL A 109 -12.40 9.70 -6.55
N ASP A 110 -13.70 9.46 -6.56
CA ASP A 110 -14.51 9.59 -7.77
C ASP A 110 -14.53 11.01 -8.32
N THR A 111 -14.64 12.00 -7.43
CA THR A 111 -14.64 13.43 -7.77
C THR A 111 -13.27 13.89 -8.28
N ASN A 112 -12.18 13.41 -7.69
CA ASN A 112 -10.83 13.92 -7.96
C ASN A 112 -10.00 13.00 -8.86
N TYR A 113 -10.55 11.88 -9.34
CA TYR A 113 -9.83 10.92 -10.18
C TYR A 113 -9.15 11.56 -11.40
N PRO A 114 -9.81 12.46 -12.17
CA PRO A 114 -9.15 13.10 -13.32
C PRO A 114 -7.96 13.98 -12.91
N ASP A 115 -8.03 14.64 -11.75
CA ASP A 115 -6.91 15.43 -11.22
C ASP A 115 -5.74 14.51 -10.85
N MET A 116 -6.01 13.45 -10.08
CA MET A 116 -4.98 12.50 -9.64
C MET A 116 -4.30 11.76 -10.81
N GLN A 117 -5.01 11.58 -11.93
CA GLN A 117 -4.45 11.03 -13.18
C GLN A 117 -3.42 11.93 -13.85
N LEU A 118 -3.57 13.26 -13.75
CA LEU A 118 -2.73 14.23 -14.45
C LEU A 118 -1.65 14.83 -13.54
N ASN A 119 -1.97 14.94 -12.25
CA ASN A 119 -1.21 15.74 -11.30
C ASN A 119 -0.49 14.86 -10.28
N HIS A 120 0.79 14.61 -10.56
CA HIS A 120 1.66 13.81 -9.70
C HIS A 120 2.44 14.64 -8.69
N VAL A 121 2.72 14.04 -7.53
CA VAL A 121 3.75 14.53 -6.61
C VAL A 121 5.09 14.51 -7.34
N LYS A 122 5.80 15.63 -7.32
CA LYS A 122 7.11 15.78 -7.94
C LYS A 122 8.22 15.48 -6.92
N PRO A 123 9.37 14.94 -7.34
CA PRO A 123 10.50 14.73 -6.44
C PRO A 123 10.94 16.02 -5.73
N TYR A 124 11.50 15.89 -4.53
CA TYR A 124 12.15 16.98 -3.82
C TYR A 124 13.17 17.68 -4.74
N LYS A 125 13.04 19.00 -4.88
CA LYS A 125 13.98 19.81 -5.68
C LYS A 125 14.53 20.93 -4.80
N ALA A 126 15.77 20.74 -4.34
CA ALA A 126 16.49 21.75 -3.58
C ALA A 126 16.78 22.97 -4.46
N ASP A 127 16.56 24.16 -3.93
CA ASP A 127 17.09 25.39 -4.49
C ASP A 127 18.58 25.56 -4.16
N ASN A 128 19.31 26.34 -4.97
CA ASN A 128 20.71 26.74 -4.72
C ASN A 128 21.73 25.58 -4.53
N ILE A 129 21.63 24.51 -5.32
CA ILE A 129 22.56 23.38 -5.28
C ILE A 129 23.94 23.82 -5.81
N THR A 130 24.97 23.81 -4.95
CA THR A 130 26.35 24.20 -5.30
C THR A 130 27.18 23.07 -5.95
N GLY A 131 26.55 21.93 -6.29
CA GLY A 131 27.17 20.80 -6.99
C GLY A 131 28.06 19.89 -6.14
N ASN A 132 28.40 20.29 -4.92
CA ASN A 132 29.17 19.49 -3.96
C ASN A 132 28.24 18.91 -2.88
N PRO A 133 28.54 17.73 -2.31
CA PRO A 133 27.85 17.23 -1.13
C PRO A 133 28.08 18.20 0.04
N VAL A 134 27.04 18.95 0.40
CA VAL A 134 27.12 19.98 1.47
C VAL A 134 26.69 19.44 2.83
N SER A 135 25.91 18.35 2.87
CA SER A 135 25.38 17.78 4.12
C SER A 135 24.84 16.36 3.92
N ARG A 136 24.80 15.56 5.00
CA ARG A 136 23.98 14.35 5.07
C ARG A 136 22.59 14.75 5.57
N THR A 137 21.58 14.59 4.74
CA THR A 137 20.19 14.73 5.18
C THR A 137 19.74 13.51 5.96
N THR A 138 18.78 13.69 6.87
CA THR A 138 18.09 12.59 7.55
C THR A 138 17.49 11.66 6.50
N VAL A 139 17.68 10.34 6.68
CA VAL A 139 17.08 9.34 5.79
C VAL A 139 15.56 9.43 5.91
N GLN A 140 14.87 9.60 4.78
CA GLN A 140 13.42 9.67 4.69
C GLN A 140 12.93 8.49 3.82
N PRO A 141 12.84 7.28 4.40
CA PRO A 141 12.69 6.04 3.63
C PRO A 141 11.22 5.71 3.31
N CYS A 142 10.29 6.53 3.80
CA CYS A 142 8.86 6.23 3.77
C CYS A 142 8.21 6.64 2.45
N LYS A 143 7.40 5.74 1.91
CA LYS A 143 6.75 5.88 0.60
C LYS A 143 5.28 5.52 0.67
N ARG A 144 4.55 6.02 -0.33
CA ARG A 144 3.17 5.68 -0.64
C ARG A 144 3.10 5.15 -2.06
N SER A 145 2.32 4.09 -2.25
CA SER A 145 2.06 3.49 -3.56
C SER A 145 0.57 3.25 -3.69
N TYR A 146 -0.05 3.92 -4.65
CA TYR A 146 -1.46 3.78 -4.96
C TYR A 146 -1.67 3.01 -6.24
N VAL A 147 -2.70 2.16 -6.24
CA VAL A 147 -3.28 1.56 -7.44
C VAL A 147 -4.77 1.84 -7.41
N PHE A 148 -5.30 2.40 -8.49
CA PHE A 148 -6.73 2.61 -8.68
C PHE A 148 -7.19 1.77 -9.86
N LYS A 149 -8.22 0.95 -9.62
CA LYS A 149 -8.95 0.23 -10.65
C LYS A 149 -10.30 0.90 -10.83
N LYS A 150 -10.56 1.46 -12.01
CA LYS A 150 -11.82 2.15 -12.28
C LYS A 150 -12.23 1.98 -13.73
N ASN A 151 -13.47 1.54 -13.96
CA ASN A 151 -14.05 1.35 -15.30
C ASN A 151 -13.16 0.52 -16.25
N GLY A 152 -12.52 -0.53 -15.72
CA GLY A 152 -11.58 -1.38 -16.46
C GLY A 152 -10.18 -0.79 -16.68
N GLY A 153 -9.99 0.50 -16.40
CA GLY A 153 -8.69 1.17 -16.41
C GLY A 153 -7.92 0.98 -15.11
N GLU A 154 -6.60 1.15 -15.18
CA GLU A 154 -5.70 1.10 -14.04
C GLU A 154 -4.82 2.36 -14.02
N MET A 155 -4.74 3.00 -12.86
CA MET A 155 -3.83 4.11 -12.59
C MET A 155 -2.93 3.76 -11.42
N LYS A 156 -1.63 4.05 -11.54
CA LYS A 156 -0.66 3.90 -10.46
C LYS A 156 0.01 5.23 -10.14
N GLN A 157 0.24 5.48 -8.86
CA GLN A 157 0.95 6.66 -8.40
C GLN A 157 1.81 6.32 -7.19
N ASN A 158 3.07 6.76 -7.21
CA ASN A 158 4.00 6.54 -6.12
C ASN A 158 4.66 7.86 -5.74
N TYR A 159 4.89 8.07 -4.45
CA TYR A 159 5.66 9.23 -3.99
C TYR A 159 6.39 8.94 -2.68
N SER A 160 7.47 9.67 -2.44
CA SER A 160 8.17 9.67 -1.15
C SER A 160 7.52 10.68 -0.22
N LEU A 161 7.41 10.36 1.07
CA LEU A 161 7.01 11.37 2.06
C LEU A 161 8.01 12.52 2.13
N TYR A 162 9.28 12.27 1.77
CA TYR A 162 10.30 13.32 1.66
C TYR A 162 9.92 14.41 0.67
N ASP A 163 9.27 14.05 -0.44
CA ASP A 163 8.90 14.98 -1.50
C ASP A 163 7.87 16.02 -1.02
N LEU A 164 7.19 15.73 0.09
CA LEU A 164 6.21 16.63 0.73
C LEU A 164 6.85 17.57 1.76
N THR A 165 8.16 17.43 2.04
CA THR A 165 8.86 18.24 3.04
C THR A 165 9.63 19.40 2.42
N THR A 166 10.05 20.34 3.25
CA THR A 166 10.98 21.43 2.88
C THR A 166 11.94 21.70 4.03
N SER A 167 13.09 22.28 3.75
CA SER A 167 14.09 22.67 4.76
C SER A 167 14.47 24.14 4.61
N GLU A 168 14.97 24.77 5.68
CA GLU A 168 15.41 26.18 5.64
C GLU A 168 16.69 26.35 4.80
N GLU A 169 17.66 25.45 4.96
CA GLU A 169 18.97 25.53 4.28
C GLU A 169 18.87 25.22 2.78
N HIS A 170 17.98 24.29 2.40
CA HIS A 170 17.79 23.85 1.02
C HIS A 170 16.31 23.71 0.69
N PRO A 171 15.56 24.81 0.54
CA PRO A 171 14.11 24.77 0.32
C PRO A 171 13.71 23.90 -0.86
N ASN A 172 12.63 23.14 -0.69
CA ASN A 172 12.05 22.34 -1.75
C ASN A 172 11.16 23.21 -2.63
N THR A 173 11.57 23.49 -3.87
CA THR A 173 10.80 24.33 -4.79
C THR A 173 9.48 23.68 -5.24
N ASN A 174 9.30 22.37 -5.00
CA ASN A 174 8.05 21.66 -5.30
C ASN A 174 7.10 21.56 -4.08
N TYR A 175 7.47 22.10 -2.92
CA TYR A 175 6.75 21.90 -1.65
C TYR A 175 5.27 22.28 -1.72
N GLU A 176 4.95 23.52 -2.11
CA GLU A 176 3.55 24.00 -2.19
C GLU A 176 2.76 23.18 -3.22
N HIS A 177 3.33 23.02 -4.42
CA HIS A 177 2.71 22.22 -5.48
C HIS A 177 2.35 20.81 -5.00
N ASN A 178 3.27 20.14 -4.32
CA ASN A 178 3.10 18.77 -3.84
C ASN A 178 2.05 18.66 -2.74
N ASN A 179 2.07 19.56 -1.75
CA ASN A 179 1.10 19.56 -0.65
C ASN A 179 -0.32 19.90 -1.10
N ASP A 180 -0.47 20.60 -2.23
CA ASP A 180 -1.77 20.88 -2.85
C ASP A 180 -2.34 19.72 -3.69
N ARG A 181 -1.60 18.61 -3.91
CA ARG A 181 -2.07 17.51 -4.75
C ARG A 181 -3.23 16.75 -4.09
N LYS A 182 -4.23 16.35 -4.89
CA LYS A 182 -5.40 15.60 -4.38
C LYS A 182 -5.05 14.23 -3.81
N ILE A 183 -4.00 13.57 -4.31
CA ILE A 183 -3.52 12.31 -3.74
C ILE A 183 -2.97 12.47 -2.31
N VAL A 184 -2.38 13.63 -1.99
CA VAL A 184 -1.88 13.94 -0.64
C VAL A 184 -3.05 14.20 0.31
N ALA A 185 -4.07 14.94 -0.16
CA ALA A 185 -5.31 15.12 0.60
C ALA A 185 -6.06 13.80 0.82
N LEU A 186 -6.02 12.87 -0.13
CA LEU A 186 -6.57 11.52 0.04
C LEU A 186 -5.79 10.71 1.09
N ASP A 187 -4.45 10.78 1.09
CA ASP A 187 -3.63 10.08 2.10
C ASP A 187 -3.95 10.58 3.51
N ALA A 188 -4.08 11.89 3.70
CA ALA A 188 -4.48 12.47 4.99
C ALA A 188 -5.88 12.00 5.45
N LYS A 189 -6.86 11.95 4.54
CA LYS A 189 -8.19 11.41 4.86
C LYS A 189 -8.14 9.91 5.22
N LEU A 190 -7.28 9.17 4.53
CA LEU A 190 -7.10 7.75 4.80
C LEU A 190 -6.37 7.53 6.13
N ASP A 191 -5.41 8.39 6.50
CA ASP A 191 -4.76 8.40 7.83
C ASP A 191 -5.80 8.51 8.94
N ASP A 192 -6.69 9.51 8.87
CA ASP A 192 -7.76 9.72 9.86
C ASP A 192 -8.64 8.46 10.03
N VAL A 193 -8.97 7.80 8.90
CA VAL A 193 -9.77 6.56 8.92
C VAL A 193 -8.98 5.39 9.52
N ILE A 194 -7.72 5.21 9.15
CA ILE A 194 -6.88 4.13 9.69
C ILE A 194 -6.70 4.29 11.19
N ASP A 195 -6.41 5.50 11.65
CA ASP A 195 -6.22 5.81 13.08
C ASP A 195 -7.50 5.54 13.87
N ALA A 196 -8.65 5.98 13.35
CA ALA A 196 -9.95 5.71 13.97
C ALA A 196 -10.32 4.21 14.02
N LEU A 197 -9.72 3.40 13.14
CA LEU A 197 -9.95 1.96 13.04
C LEU A 197 -8.84 1.09 13.64
N ALA A 198 -7.76 1.68 14.17
CA ALA A 198 -6.55 0.96 14.60
C ALA A 198 -6.87 -0.25 15.51
N ALA A 199 -7.72 -0.06 16.53
CA ALA A 199 -8.10 -1.13 17.46
C ALA A 199 -9.06 -2.19 16.86
N LYS A 200 -9.73 -1.86 15.75
CA LYS A 200 -10.73 -2.71 15.08
C LYS A 200 -10.14 -3.62 14.02
N PHE A 201 -8.95 -3.33 13.50
CA PHE A 201 -8.27 -4.24 12.59
C PHE A 201 -7.93 -5.55 13.30
N LYS A 202 -8.65 -6.62 12.92
CA LYS A 202 -8.39 -7.98 13.39
C LYS A 202 -7.88 -8.84 12.25
N ARG A 203 -6.76 -9.53 12.48
CA ARG A 203 -6.15 -10.44 11.51
C ARG A 203 -7.03 -11.67 11.32
N GLN A 204 -7.11 -12.18 10.10
CA GLN A 204 -7.78 -13.44 9.81
C GLN A 204 -6.94 -14.61 10.34
N LYS A 205 -7.62 -15.67 10.79
CA LYS A 205 -6.94 -16.87 11.24
C LYS A 205 -6.43 -17.64 10.02
N ASN A 206 -5.10 -17.83 9.97
CA ASN A 206 -4.42 -18.67 8.98
C ASN A 206 -4.17 -20.07 9.55
#